data_AF-A0A0W0S160-F1
#
_entry.id   AF-A0A0W0S160-F1
#
_cell.length_a   1.000
_cell.length_b   1.000
_cell.length_c   1.000
_cell.angle_alpha   90.00
_cell.angle_beta   90.00
_cell.angle_gamma   90.00
#
_symmetry.space_group_name_H-M   'P 1'
#
loop_
_entity.id
_entity.type
_entity.pdbx_description
1 polymer ?
#
loop_
_entity_poly.entity_id
_entity_poly.type
_entity_poly.pdbx_seq_one_letter_code
_entity_poly.pdbx_strand_id
1 'polypeptide(L)'
;MPDNTTSKAALLVEIKSKIKALPPNELSYYLTFLSVSVEKESNSKQHLLLLEKTKALVEAMDDFYRNPEKAKDNIIKVTSSAHDLMNASAMCGISYSIKQALFHILGSITAIFTGMACGLSGFAFGLLSNYNLVGNLRGATLGFLSGLAIGILIGYRAPKKLLQNSIESKLEFCIESIKRLGDEFADRKTHEEYEKDTKEYILNMYFKDTPENEREKRFNDFLNSKDQKFQICTTTAGHISKRLKGHLGHHAFIRYSINGVTHIPIEFGERKKTPSFVDQYESPRTVSGKKLFDMLVLDRILQETHERNIGVLATYEIGSNDCRTYIDKILIGTGQEPTKISRFNQNIDSHIARKLVGPLIGFFSRTRGDELYSLIDNPNDEKFVVHEQRWTSK
;
A
#
# COMPACT_ATOMS: atom_id res chain seq x y z
N MET A 1 -21.24 -9.13 36.17
CA MET A 1 -20.61 -8.25 35.16
C MET A 1 -20.47 -9.08 33.90
N PRO A 2 -21.03 -8.66 32.75
CA PRO A 2 -20.80 -9.37 31.50
C PRO A 2 -19.30 -9.41 31.22
N ASP A 3 -18.81 -10.54 30.73
CA ASP A 3 -17.39 -10.79 30.46
C ASP A 3 -16.88 -9.77 29.44
N ASN A 4 -15.95 -8.91 29.86
CA ASN A 4 -15.36 -7.84 29.06
C ASN A 4 -14.67 -8.38 27.79
N THR A 5 -14.30 -9.67 27.80
CA THR A 5 -13.69 -10.37 26.65
C THR A 5 -14.70 -10.57 25.53
N THR A 6 -15.91 -11.02 25.86
CA THR A 6 -17.00 -11.27 24.90
C THR A 6 -17.47 -9.97 24.24
N SER A 7 -17.49 -8.87 24.99
CA SER A 7 -17.83 -7.54 24.48
C SER A 7 -16.84 -7.03 23.42
N LYS A 8 -15.53 -7.20 23.67
CA LYS A 8 -14.47 -6.76 22.74
C LYS A 8 -14.44 -7.55 21.44
N ALA A 9 -14.60 -8.87 21.53
CA ALA A 9 -14.63 -9.74 20.36
C ALA A 9 -15.83 -9.39 19.46
N ALA A 10 -17.02 -9.19 20.05
CA ALA A 10 -18.20 -8.77 19.31
C ALA A 10 -17.99 -7.40 18.62
N LEU A 11 -17.41 -6.43 19.34
CA LEU A 11 -17.12 -5.11 18.78
C LEU A 11 -16.13 -5.16 17.62
N LEU A 12 -15.08 -5.99 17.71
CA LEU A 12 -14.12 -6.17 16.63
C LEU A 12 -14.74 -6.81 15.38
N VAL A 13 -15.62 -7.81 15.57
CA VAL A 13 -16.38 -8.43 14.47
C VAL A 13 -17.28 -7.39 13.80
N GLU A 14 -17.97 -6.57 14.59
CA GLU A 14 -18.82 -5.49 14.08
C GLU A 14 -18.00 -4.48 13.24
N ILE A 15 -16.84 -4.03 13.75
CA ILE A 15 -15.93 -3.12 13.05
C ILE A 15 -15.49 -3.72 11.71
N LYS A 16 -14.98 -4.96 11.73
CA LYS A 16 -14.51 -5.66 10.51
C LYS A 16 -15.65 -5.82 9.49
N SER A 17 -16.87 -6.11 9.94
CA SER A 17 -18.05 -6.21 9.08
C SER A 17 -18.43 -4.85 8.46
N LYS A 18 -18.39 -3.76 9.23
CA LYS A 18 -18.70 -2.42 8.72
C LYS A 18 -17.65 -1.96 7.71
N ILE A 19 -16.37 -2.21 7.96
CA ILE A 19 -15.30 -1.90 6.99
C ILE A 19 -15.53 -2.64 5.66
N LYS A 20 -15.86 -3.93 5.70
CA LYS A 20 -16.16 -4.73 4.49
C LYS A 20 -17.39 -4.22 3.71
N ALA A 21 -18.29 -3.49 4.36
CA ALA A 21 -19.50 -2.95 3.76
C ALA A 21 -19.32 -1.55 3.15
N LEU A 22 -18.16 -0.90 3.35
CA LEU A 22 -17.87 0.39 2.73
C LEU A 22 -17.74 0.24 1.20
N PRO A 23 -18.11 1.26 0.41
CA PRO A 23 -17.85 1.28 -1.03
C PRO A 23 -16.36 1.14 -1.35
N PRO A 24 -15.96 0.75 -2.57
CA PRO A 24 -14.56 0.56 -2.91
C PRO A 24 -13.69 1.79 -2.61
N ASN A 25 -12.74 1.67 -1.67
CA ASN A 25 -11.92 2.80 -1.23
C ASN A 25 -10.57 2.36 -0.61
N GLU A 26 -9.59 3.27 -0.64
CA GLU A 26 -8.27 3.07 -0.04
C GLU A 26 -8.32 2.96 1.49
N LEU A 27 -9.23 3.69 2.14
CA LEU A 27 -9.31 3.76 3.60
C LEU A 27 -9.63 2.41 4.25
N SER A 28 -10.35 1.55 3.55
CA SER A 28 -10.66 0.20 4.00
C SER A 28 -9.39 -0.59 4.31
N TYR A 29 -8.30 -0.39 3.56
CA TYR A 29 -7.00 -0.97 3.88
C TYR A 29 -6.46 -0.47 5.22
N TYR A 30 -6.42 0.85 5.42
CA TYR A 30 -5.88 1.43 6.67
C TYR A 30 -6.76 1.14 7.88
N LEU A 31 -8.08 1.15 7.73
CA LEU A 31 -9.04 0.80 8.79
C LEU A 31 -8.95 -0.68 9.17
N THR A 32 -8.79 -1.55 8.16
CA THR A 32 -8.56 -2.98 8.41
C THR A 32 -7.25 -3.21 9.14
N PHE A 33 -6.16 -2.59 8.66
CA PHE A 33 -4.84 -2.69 9.31
C PHE A 33 -4.85 -2.09 10.73
N LEU A 34 -5.59 -1.00 10.94
CA LEU A 34 -5.85 -0.41 12.25
C LEU A 34 -6.56 -1.41 13.17
N SER A 35 -7.62 -2.07 12.70
CA SER A 35 -8.37 -3.05 13.51
C SER A 35 -7.48 -4.22 13.96
N VAL A 36 -6.62 -4.74 13.08
CA VAL A 36 -5.65 -5.80 13.37
C VAL A 36 -4.56 -5.32 14.33
N SER A 37 -4.20 -4.03 14.27
CA SER A 37 -3.22 -3.44 15.17
C SER A 37 -3.79 -3.23 16.58
N VAL A 38 -5.03 -2.77 16.68
CA VAL A 38 -5.76 -2.58 17.95
C VAL A 38 -6.01 -3.92 18.65
N GLU A 39 -6.29 -4.98 17.89
CA GLU A 39 -6.47 -6.35 18.42
C GLU A 39 -5.25 -6.85 19.22
N LYS A 40 -4.05 -6.31 18.95
CA LYS A 40 -2.79 -6.65 19.64
C LYS A 40 -2.56 -5.83 20.90
N GLU A 41 -3.46 -4.92 21.27
CA GLU A 41 -3.33 -4.12 22.49
C GLU A 41 -3.51 -4.97 23.75
N SER A 42 -2.42 -5.07 24.51
CA SER A 42 -2.34 -5.85 25.75
C SER A 42 -3.09 -5.19 26.91
N ASN A 43 -3.16 -3.86 26.95
CA ASN A 43 -3.85 -3.14 28.01
C ASN A 43 -5.36 -3.18 27.78
N SER A 44 -6.07 -3.87 28.67
CA SER A 44 -7.51 -4.12 28.53
C SER A 44 -8.36 -2.84 28.42
N LYS A 45 -8.05 -1.78 29.16
CA LYS A 45 -8.81 -0.52 29.13
C LYS A 45 -8.52 0.26 27.85
N GLN A 46 -7.24 0.34 27.49
CA GLN A 46 -6.78 0.98 26.26
C GLN A 46 -7.37 0.29 25.02
N HIS A 47 -7.38 -1.04 25.00
CA HIS A 47 -7.94 -1.85 23.92
C HIS A 47 -9.42 -1.50 23.69
N LEU A 48 -10.23 -1.46 24.76
CA LEU A 48 -11.65 -1.11 24.62
C LEU A 48 -11.83 0.31 24.07
N LEU A 49 -11.09 1.28 24.62
CA LEU A 49 -11.13 2.68 24.16
C LEU A 49 -10.77 2.80 22.67
N LEU A 50 -9.69 2.14 22.24
CA LEU A 50 -9.26 2.15 20.84
C LEU A 50 -10.28 1.49 19.91
N LEU A 51 -10.95 0.40 20.34
CA LEU A 51 -12.02 -0.21 19.56
C LEU A 51 -13.21 0.72 19.40
N GLU A 52 -13.66 1.37 20.49
CA GLU A 52 -14.77 2.33 20.45
C GLU A 52 -14.47 3.50 19.51
N LYS A 53 -13.26 4.07 19.59
CA LYS A 53 -12.84 5.16 18.70
C LYS A 53 -12.66 4.70 17.24
N THR A 54 -12.19 3.48 17.03
CA THR A 54 -12.11 2.88 15.69
C THR A 54 -13.51 2.68 15.10
N LYS A 55 -14.48 2.19 15.89
CA LYS A 55 -15.87 2.07 15.45
C LYS A 55 -16.46 3.42 15.05
N ALA A 56 -16.31 4.44 15.89
CA ALA A 56 -16.80 5.78 15.60
C ALA A 56 -16.23 6.33 14.28
N LEU A 57 -14.93 6.10 14.01
CA LEU A 57 -14.30 6.49 12.75
C LEU A 57 -14.88 5.72 11.55
N VAL A 58 -15.09 4.40 11.66
CA VAL A 58 -15.71 3.61 10.60
C VAL A 58 -17.14 4.06 10.32
N GLU A 59 -17.90 4.41 11.35
CA GLU A 59 -19.27 4.93 11.21
C GLU A 59 -19.29 6.30 10.55
N ALA A 60 -18.39 7.21 10.93
CA ALA A 60 -18.25 8.50 10.27
C ALA A 60 -17.87 8.35 8.78
N MET A 61 -17.05 7.34 8.45
CA MET A 61 -16.69 7.02 7.07
C MET A 61 -17.86 6.45 6.27
N ASP A 62 -18.67 5.57 6.86
CA ASP A 62 -19.87 5.03 6.23
C ASP A 62 -20.88 6.15 5.94
N ASP A 63 -21.10 7.04 6.92
CA ASP A 63 -21.92 8.24 6.75
C ASP A 63 -21.42 9.13 5.61
N PHE A 64 -20.11 9.34 5.52
CA PHE A 64 -19.48 10.13 4.45
C PHE A 64 -19.77 9.55 3.07
N TYR A 65 -19.59 8.25 2.88
CA TYR A 65 -19.79 7.61 1.58
C TYR A 65 -21.25 7.46 1.19
N ARG A 66 -22.17 7.29 2.16
CA ARG A 66 -23.60 7.06 1.88
C ARG A 66 -24.42 8.35 1.74
N ASN A 67 -23.93 9.48 2.23
CA ASN A 67 -24.65 10.76 2.23
C ASN A 67 -23.79 11.88 1.59
N PRO A 68 -23.52 11.82 0.27
CA PRO A 68 -22.66 12.76 -0.42
C PRO A 68 -23.15 14.22 -0.32
N GLU A 69 -24.46 14.44 -0.18
CA GLU A 69 -25.05 15.77 0.03
C GLU A 69 -24.62 16.45 1.35
N LYS A 70 -24.08 15.68 2.31
CA LYS A 70 -23.51 16.17 3.58
C LYS A 70 -21.99 16.03 3.64
N ALA A 71 -21.32 15.90 2.50
CA ALA A 71 -19.88 15.62 2.43
C ALA A 71 -19.04 16.53 3.34
N LYS A 72 -19.32 17.84 3.39
CA LYS A 72 -18.56 18.79 4.24
C LYS A 72 -18.67 18.48 5.74
N ASP A 73 -19.89 18.27 6.24
CA ASP A 73 -20.12 17.95 7.65
C ASP A 73 -19.57 16.55 7.99
N ASN A 74 -19.68 15.61 7.05
CA ASN A 74 -19.16 14.27 7.21
C ASN A 74 -17.62 14.25 7.23
N ILE A 75 -16.94 15.07 6.43
CA ILE A 75 -15.47 15.22 6.51
C ILE A 75 -15.06 15.74 7.88
N ILE A 76 -15.77 16.72 8.44
CA ILE A 76 -15.48 17.23 9.80
C ILE A 76 -15.62 16.10 10.84
N LYS A 77 -16.67 15.27 10.73
CA LYS A 77 -16.85 14.11 11.62
C LYS A 77 -15.74 13.07 11.47
N VAL A 78 -15.32 12.77 10.24
CA VAL A 78 -14.21 11.84 9.96
C VAL A 78 -12.91 12.37 10.57
N THR A 79 -12.57 13.64 10.33
CA THR A 79 -11.37 14.27 10.87
C THR A 79 -11.40 14.34 12.39
N SER A 80 -12.55 14.66 12.98
CA SER A 80 -12.74 14.66 14.44
C SER A 80 -12.56 13.27 15.04
N SER A 81 -13.18 12.24 14.43
CA SER A 81 -13.06 10.85 14.89
C SER A 81 -11.63 10.32 14.76
N ALA A 82 -10.92 10.71 13.70
CA ALA A 82 -9.50 10.40 13.53
C ALA A 82 -8.66 11.07 14.62
N HIS A 83 -8.93 12.35 14.94
CA HIS A 83 -8.23 13.07 16.00
C HIS A 83 -8.50 12.47 17.39
N ASP A 84 -9.75 12.07 17.67
CA ASP A 84 -10.12 11.36 18.89
C ASP A 84 -9.34 10.04 19.05
N LEU A 85 -9.14 9.30 17.95
CA LEU A 85 -8.32 8.10 17.94
C LEU A 85 -6.84 8.40 18.20
N MET A 86 -6.31 9.52 17.70
CA MET A 86 -4.95 9.99 18.03
C MET A 86 -4.81 10.33 19.51
N ASN A 87 -5.80 11.02 20.06
CA ASN A 87 -5.83 11.38 21.48
C ASN A 87 -5.89 10.13 22.35
N ALA A 88 -6.77 9.18 22.01
CA ALA A 88 -6.87 7.90 22.69
C ALA A 88 -5.56 7.11 22.64
N SER A 89 -4.84 7.16 21.53
CA SER A 89 -3.54 6.48 21.36
C SER A 89 -2.34 7.24 21.96
N ALA A 90 -2.58 8.31 22.72
CA ALA A 90 -1.56 9.17 23.34
C ALA A 90 -0.61 9.84 22.32
N MET A 91 -1.04 9.98 21.07
CA MET A 91 -0.24 10.51 19.96
C MET A 91 -0.30 12.03 19.80
N CYS A 92 -1.09 12.71 20.63
CA CYS A 92 -1.22 14.19 20.62
C CYS A 92 -0.53 14.88 21.81
N GLY A 93 0.14 14.12 22.68
CA GLY A 93 0.76 14.66 23.90
C GLY A 93 2.12 15.33 23.67
N ILE A 94 2.53 16.22 24.59
CA ILE A 94 3.85 16.87 24.60
C ILE A 94 4.99 15.85 24.51
N SER A 95 4.85 14.71 25.21
CA SER A 95 5.83 13.62 25.18
C SER A 95 6.05 13.07 23.76
N TYR A 96 4.97 12.93 22.98
CA TYR A 96 5.05 12.47 21.60
C TYR A 96 5.75 13.50 20.70
N SER A 97 5.39 14.79 20.82
CA SER A 97 6.05 15.87 20.08
C SER A 97 7.55 15.96 20.38
N ILE A 98 7.95 15.79 21.64
CA ILE A 98 9.37 15.73 22.04
C ILE A 98 10.06 14.53 21.40
N LYS A 99 9.46 13.33 21.44
CA LYS A 99 10.00 12.12 20.79
C LYS A 99 10.22 12.35 19.29
N GLN A 100 9.23 12.92 18.59
CA GLN A 100 9.33 13.21 17.16
C GLN A 100 10.45 14.22 16.87
N ALA A 101 10.55 15.29 17.64
CA ALA A 101 11.63 16.27 17.51
C ALA A 101 13.02 15.63 17.69
N LEU A 102 13.17 14.74 18.68
CA LEU A 102 14.41 13.99 18.88
C LEU A 102 14.73 13.07 17.69
N PHE A 103 13.75 12.39 17.12
CA PHE A 103 13.95 11.56 15.92
C PHE A 103 14.38 12.39 14.71
N HIS A 104 13.83 13.60 14.53
CA HIS A 104 14.26 14.52 13.46
C HIS A 104 15.70 15.02 13.66
N ILE A 105 16.10 15.31 14.90
CA ILE A 105 17.48 15.71 15.23
C ILE A 105 18.45 14.57 14.94
N LEU A 106 18.16 13.35 15.42
CA LEU A 106 18.98 12.17 15.16
C LEU A 106 19.04 11.84 13.67
N GLY A 107 17.93 11.98 12.96
CA GLY A 107 17.85 11.86 11.51
C GLY A 107 18.77 12.82 10.79
N SER A 108 18.73 14.10 11.16
CA SER A 108 19.58 15.14 10.59
C SER A 108 21.08 14.88 10.85
N ILE A 109 21.44 14.48 12.06
CA ILE A 109 22.84 14.15 12.41
C ILE A 109 23.33 12.96 11.58
N THR A 110 22.55 11.89 11.52
CA THR A 110 22.89 10.67 10.75
C THR A 110 22.99 10.98 9.25
N ALA A 111 22.11 11.83 8.74
CA ALA A 111 22.15 12.32 7.36
C ALA A 111 23.50 12.96 7.03
N ILE A 112 23.96 13.90 7.85
CA ILE A 112 25.22 14.62 7.62
C ILE A 112 26.40 13.64 7.54
N PHE A 113 26.51 12.73 8.52
CA PHE A 113 27.61 11.74 8.53
C PHE A 113 27.56 10.78 7.33
N THR A 114 26.38 10.28 6.99
CA THR A 114 26.20 9.37 5.84
C THR A 114 26.46 10.10 4.52
N GLY A 115 25.99 11.34 4.39
CA GLY A 115 26.27 12.23 3.26
C GLY A 115 27.77 12.40 3.06
N MET A 116 28.51 12.75 4.12
CA MET A 116 29.97 12.89 4.06
C MET A 116 30.65 11.60 3.58
N ALA A 117 30.30 10.44 4.15
CA ALA A 117 30.90 9.16 3.78
C ALA A 117 30.62 8.76 2.32
N CYS A 118 29.38 8.93 1.85
CA CYS A 118 29.02 8.65 0.46
C CYS A 118 29.63 9.68 -0.52
N GLY A 119 29.79 10.94 -0.11
CA GLY A 119 30.48 11.97 -0.89
C GLY A 119 31.95 11.64 -1.12
N LEU A 120 32.65 11.21 -0.07
CA LEU A 120 34.04 10.72 -0.17
C LEU A 120 34.14 9.49 -1.08
N SER A 121 33.21 8.55 -0.94
CA SER A 121 33.15 7.35 -1.78
C SER A 121 32.90 7.68 -3.25
N GLY A 122 31.97 8.61 -3.54
CA GLY A 122 31.68 9.07 -4.89
C GLY A 122 32.86 9.79 -5.54
N PHE A 123 33.62 10.57 -4.76
CA PHE A 123 34.87 11.18 -5.21
C PHE A 123 35.93 10.13 -5.56
N ALA A 124 36.15 9.15 -4.68
CA ALA A 124 37.11 8.06 -4.90
C ALA A 124 36.75 7.22 -6.14
N PHE A 125 35.46 6.92 -6.33
CA PHE A 125 34.98 6.18 -7.51
C PHE A 125 35.20 6.98 -8.81
N GLY A 126 35.03 8.30 -8.76
CA GLY A 126 35.34 9.18 -9.89
C GLY A 126 36.81 9.14 -10.28
N LEU A 127 37.70 9.18 -9.29
CA LEU A 127 39.15 9.04 -9.50
C LEU A 127 39.50 7.70 -10.17
N LEU A 128 38.90 6.60 -9.68
CA LEU A 128 39.11 5.26 -10.24
C LEU A 128 38.53 5.08 -11.66
N SER A 129 37.54 5.90 -12.02
CA SER A 129 36.86 5.85 -13.32
C SER A 129 37.49 6.79 -14.37
N ASN A 130 38.64 7.40 -14.05
CA ASN A 130 39.35 8.37 -14.90
C ASN A 130 38.50 9.56 -15.36
N TYR A 131 37.54 10.02 -14.54
CA TYR A 131 36.84 11.26 -14.84
C TYR A 131 37.76 12.49 -14.63
N ASN A 132 37.50 13.56 -15.38
CA ASN A 132 38.13 14.85 -15.13
C ASN A 132 37.68 15.43 -13.77
N LEU A 133 38.37 16.46 -13.28
CA LEU A 133 38.09 17.08 -11.98
C LEU A 133 36.60 17.46 -11.79
N VAL A 134 35.95 17.94 -12.86
CA VAL A 134 34.53 18.27 -12.87
C VAL A 134 33.65 17.02 -12.68
N GLY A 135 33.99 15.91 -13.34
CA GLY A 135 33.31 14.63 -13.16
C GLY A 135 33.51 14.04 -11.76
N ASN A 136 34.69 14.21 -11.16
CA ASN A 136 34.98 13.77 -9.79
C ASN A 136 34.19 14.57 -8.75
N LEU A 137 34.14 15.89 -8.90
CA LEU A 137 33.31 16.76 -8.06
C LEU A 137 31.83 16.45 -8.21
N ARG A 138 31.37 16.16 -9.44
CA ARG A 138 29.99 15.71 -9.69
C ARG A 138 29.71 14.37 -9.00
N GLY A 139 30.65 13.42 -9.05
CA GLY A 139 30.58 12.15 -8.33
C GLY A 139 30.50 12.35 -6.80
N ALA A 140 31.29 13.27 -6.26
CA ALA A 140 31.25 13.64 -4.84
C ALA A 140 29.90 14.25 -4.43
N THR A 141 29.37 15.19 -5.23
CA THR A 141 28.06 15.82 -4.97
C THR A 141 26.93 14.80 -5.04
N LEU A 142 26.92 13.93 -6.06
CA LEU A 142 25.91 12.88 -6.19
C LEU A 142 26.00 11.87 -5.03
N GLY A 143 27.22 11.49 -4.65
CA GLY A 143 27.48 10.66 -3.47
C GLY A 143 26.96 11.31 -2.19
N PHE A 144 27.26 12.59 -1.98
CA PHE A 144 26.81 13.35 -0.81
C PHE A 144 25.29 13.45 -0.72
N LEU A 145 24.62 13.84 -1.82
CA LEU A 145 23.16 13.95 -1.87
C LEU A 145 22.48 12.58 -1.65
N SER A 146 23.04 11.52 -2.25
CA SER A 146 22.53 10.15 -2.04
C SER A 146 22.71 9.70 -0.60
N GLY A 147 23.87 9.98 0.00
CA GLY A 147 24.16 9.69 1.40
C GLY A 147 23.30 10.50 2.37
N LEU A 148 23.02 11.77 2.08
CA LEU A 148 22.07 12.58 2.85
C LEU A 148 20.68 11.92 2.83
N ALA A 149 20.17 11.56 1.64
CA ALA A 149 18.86 10.92 1.53
C ALA A 149 18.79 9.59 2.30
N ILE A 150 19.80 8.73 2.15
CA ILE A 150 19.91 7.46 2.88
C ILE A 150 20.00 7.71 4.39
N GLY A 151 20.83 8.66 4.81
CA GLY A 151 21.03 8.95 6.23
C GLY A 151 19.83 9.62 6.90
N ILE A 152 19.05 10.44 6.18
CA ILE A 152 17.74 10.93 6.67
C ILE A 152 16.80 9.74 6.87
N LEU A 153 16.68 8.87 5.85
CA LEU A 153 15.80 7.71 5.91
C LEU A 153 16.16 6.77 7.07
N ILE A 154 17.44 6.39 7.19
CA ILE A 154 17.92 5.49 8.25
C ILE A 154 17.88 6.19 9.61
N GLY A 155 18.39 7.41 9.69
CA GLY A 155 18.51 8.15 10.94
C GLY A 155 17.19 8.58 11.54
N TYR A 156 16.14 8.78 10.74
CA TYR A 156 14.78 8.99 11.24
C TYR A 156 14.09 7.65 11.57
N ARG A 157 14.17 6.67 10.66
CA ARG A 157 13.41 5.42 10.82
C ARG A 157 14.01 4.46 11.86
N ALA A 158 15.32 4.38 12.02
CA ALA A 158 15.95 3.45 12.95
C ALA A 158 15.65 3.80 14.42
N PRO A 159 15.85 5.04 14.89
CA PRO A 159 15.50 5.41 16.26
C PRO A 159 14.00 5.28 16.51
N LYS A 160 13.18 5.71 15.54
CA LYS A 160 11.72 5.56 15.62
C LYS A 160 11.32 4.09 15.80
N LYS A 161 11.87 3.18 15.00
CA LYS A 161 11.59 1.73 15.10
C LYS A 161 12.06 1.11 16.41
N LEU A 162 13.19 1.56 16.95
CA LEU A 162 13.78 1.01 18.18
C LEU A 162 13.13 1.54 19.46
N LEU A 163 12.62 2.78 19.43
CA LEU A 163 12.15 3.49 20.62
C LEU A 163 10.62 3.65 20.68
N GLN A 164 9.92 3.59 19.56
CA GLN A 164 8.46 3.64 19.51
C GLN A 164 7.88 2.23 19.59
N ASN A 165 6.79 2.05 20.34
CA ASN A 165 6.12 0.76 20.37
C ASN A 165 5.53 0.44 18.97
N SER A 166 5.57 -0.83 18.59
CA SER A 166 5.00 -1.33 17.33
C SER A 166 3.53 -0.96 17.13
N ILE A 167 2.74 -0.88 18.21
CA ILE A 167 1.32 -0.48 18.14
C ILE A 167 1.22 1.01 17.82
N GLU A 168 1.94 1.87 18.57
CA GLU A 168 1.98 3.32 18.34
C GLU A 168 2.40 3.65 16.90
N SER A 169 3.44 3.01 16.38
CA SER A 169 3.92 3.25 15.01
C SER A 169 2.90 2.87 13.93
N LYS A 170 2.08 1.84 14.19
CA LYS A 170 1.01 1.42 13.26
C LYS A 170 -0.21 2.32 13.35
N LEU A 171 -0.58 2.71 14.56
CA LEU A 171 -1.63 3.70 14.78
C LEU A 171 -1.27 5.02 14.09
N GLU A 172 -0.02 5.47 14.23
CA GLU A 172 0.51 6.63 13.50
C GLU A 172 0.31 6.50 12.00
N PHE A 173 0.80 5.38 11.44
CA PHE A 173 0.71 5.13 10.00
C PHE A 173 -0.72 5.15 9.48
N CYS A 174 -1.64 4.47 10.17
CA CYS A 174 -3.05 4.45 9.81
C CYS A 174 -3.65 5.85 9.88
N ILE A 175 -3.45 6.56 10.99
CA ILE A 175 -4.12 7.83 11.23
C ILE A 175 -3.56 8.93 10.33
N GLU A 176 -2.24 8.99 10.14
CA GLU A 176 -1.61 9.90 9.16
C GLU A 176 -2.16 9.66 7.75
N SER A 177 -2.32 8.39 7.36
CA SER A 177 -2.86 8.04 6.04
C SER A 177 -4.33 8.41 5.90
N ILE A 178 -5.14 8.20 6.95
CA ILE A 178 -6.56 8.58 6.97
C ILE A 178 -6.70 10.10 6.89
N LYS A 179 -5.91 10.85 7.66
CA LYS A 179 -5.91 12.32 7.63
C LYS A 179 -5.51 12.86 6.26
N ARG A 180 -4.42 12.34 5.68
CA ARG A 180 -3.96 12.71 4.34
C ARG A 180 -5.06 12.53 3.30
N LEU A 181 -5.70 11.35 3.29
CA LEU A 181 -6.81 11.08 2.37
C LEU A 181 -8.03 11.96 2.66
N GLY A 182 -8.27 12.28 3.94
CA GLY A 182 -9.25 13.24 4.41
C GLY A 182 -9.09 14.63 3.79
N ASP A 183 -7.87 15.16 3.88
CA ASP A 183 -7.50 16.47 3.35
C ASP A 183 -7.62 16.51 1.81
N GLU A 184 -7.35 15.39 1.14
CA GLU A 184 -7.45 15.25 -0.31
C GLU A 184 -8.89 15.00 -0.82
N PHE A 185 -9.91 14.80 0.05
CA PHE A 185 -11.28 14.47 -0.41
C PHE A 185 -11.99 15.63 -1.12
N ALA A 186 -11.69 16.88 -0.76
CA ALA A 186 -12.42 18.05 -1.28
C ALA A 186 -12.18 18.29 -2.78
N ASP A 187 -11.03 17.86 -3.30
CA ASP A 187 -10.58 18.16 -4.66
C ASP A 187 -10.79 17.00 -5.66
N ARG A 188 -11.48 15.93 -5.24
CA ARG A 188 -11.60 14.68 -6.02
C ARG A 188 -12.94 14.55 -6.72
N LYS A 189 -12.92 13.83 -7.84
CA LYS A 189 -14.12 13.28 -8.47
C LYS A 189 -14.91 12.43 -7.47
N THR A 190 -16.22 12.43 -7.65
CA THR A 190 -17.15 11.54 -6.94
C THR A 190 -16.93 10.09 -7.36
N HIS A 191 -17.35 9.15 -6.51
CA HIS A 191 -17.26 7.72 -6.83
C HIS A 191 -18.02 7.36 -8.12
N GLU A 192 -19.19 7.96 -8.34
CA GLU A 192 -20.01 7.77 -9.55
C GLU A 192 -19.28 8.22 -10.83
N GLU A 193 -18.54 9.33 -10.77
CA GLU A 193 -17.71 9.79 -11.89
C GLU A 193 -16.60 8.78 -12.21
N TYR A 194 -15.95 8.20 -11.20
CA TYR A 194 -14.96 7.13 -11.42
C TYR A 194 -15.58 5.85 -11.99
N GLU A 195 -16.80 5.48 -11.57
CA GLU A 195 -17.54 4.36 -12.16
C GLU A 195 -17.83 4.61 -13.64
N LYS A 196 -18.26 5.84 -14.00
CA LYS A 196 -18.51 6.23 -15.38
C LYS A 196 -17.24 6.15 -16.24
N ASP A 197 -16.14 6.76 -15.79
CA ASP A 197 -14.85 6.74 -16.50
C ASP A 197 -14.35 5.30 -16.69
N THR A 198 -14.55 4.44 -15.69
CA THR A 198 -14.15 3.03 -15.74
C THR A 198 -15.03 2.22 -16.69
N LYS A 199 -16.34 2.48 -16.71
CA LYS A 199 -17.27 1.89 -17.67
C LYS A 199 -16.87 2.26 -19.10
N GLU A 200 -16.64 3.54 -19.39
CA GLU A 200 -16.21 4.01 -20.70
C GLU A 200 -14.90 3.35 -21.14
N TYR A 201 -13.92 3.25 -20.23
CA TYR A 201 -12.69 2.49 -20.48
C TYR A 201 -12.97 1.04 -20.85
N ILE A 202 -13.85 0.34 -20.12
CA ILE A 202 -14.15 -1.06 -20.41
C ILE A 202 -14.82 -1.22 -21.78
N LEU A 203 -15.80 -0.38 -22.07
CA LEU A 203 -16.49 -0.36 -23.37
C LEU A 203 -15.51 -0.14 -24.52
N ASN A 204 -14.63 0.84 -24.38
CA ASN A 204 -13.70 1.24 -25.44
C ASN A 204 -12.51 0.28 -25.61
N MET A 205 -12.16 -0.51 -24.59
CA MET A 205 -10.99 -1.39 -24.64
C MET A 205 -11.33 -2.87 -24.82
N TYR A 206 -12.36 -3.36 -24.11
CA TYR A 206 -12.70 -4.78 -24.09
C TYR A 206 -13.91 -5.13 -24.96
N PHE A 207 -14.73 -4.13 -25.30
CA PHE A 207 -15.91 -4.28 -26.17
C PHE A 207 -15.84 -3.41 -27.43
N LYS A 208 -14.64 -2.96 -27.82
CA LYS A 208 -14.43 -2.10 -28.99
C LYS A 208 -14.97 -2.72 -30.29
N ASP A 209 -14.83 -4.04 -30.43
CA ASP A 209 -15.22 -4.79 -31.62
C ASP A 209 -16.69 -5.23 -31.57
N THR A 210 -17.40 -4.92 -30.47
CA THR A 210 -18.85 -5.13 -30.33
C THR A 210 -19.61 -3.98 -31.00
N PRO A 211 -20.67 -4.25 -31.79
CA PRO A 211 -21.56 -3.23 -32.33
C PRO A 211 -22.07 -2.27 -31.24
N GLU A 212 -22.15 -0.97 -31.55
CA GLU A 212 -22.44 0.08 -30.56
C GLU A 212 -23.77 -0.15 -29.81
N ASN A 213 -24.80 -0.63 -30.53
CA ASN A 213 -26.11 -0.97 -29.98
C ASN A 213 -26.09 -2.20 -29.02
N GLU A 214 -25.02 -2.99 -29.02
CA GLU A 214 -24.87 -4.17 -28.15
C GLU A 214 -23.88 -3.96 -27.00
N ARG A 215 -23.07 -2.89 -27.03
CA ARG A 215 -22.01 -2.63 -26.05
C ARG A 215 -22.53 -2.55 -24.63
N GLU A 216 -23.63 -1.85 -24.40
CA GLU A 216 -24.26 -1.73 -23.09
C GLU A 216 -24.74 -3.08 -22.56
N LYS A 217 -25.34 -3.90 -23.43
CA LYS A 217 -25.76 -5.25 -23.08
C LYS A 217 -24.56 -6.12 -22.69
N ARG A 218 -23.47 -6.09 -23.48
CA ARG A 218 -22.24 -6.84 -23.16
C ARG A 218 -21.60 -6.38 -21.85
N PHE A 219 -21.64 -5.09 -21.56
CA PHE A 219 -21.18 -4.56 -20.28
C PHE A 219 -22.01 -5.10 -19.12
N ASN A 220 -23.34 -5.11 -19.24
CA ASN A 220 -24.23 -5.67 -18.23
C ASN A 220 -24.05 -7.19 -18.07
N ASP A 221 -23.87 -7.94 -19.17
CA ASP A 221 -23.53 -9.36 -19.13
C ASP A 221 -22.20 -9.60 -18.40
N PHE A 222 -21.20 -8.74 -18.64
CA PHE A 222 -19.95 -8.76 -17.89
C PHE A 222 -20.19 -8.52 -16.40
N LEU A 223 -20.89 -7.45 -16.01
CA LEU A 223 -21.15 -7.15 -14.59
C LEU A 223 -21.83 -8.31 -13.86
N ASN A 224 -22.76 -9.00 -14.54
CA ASN A 224 -23.52 -10.13 -13.99
C ASN A 224 -22.80 -11.48 -14.06
N SER A 225 -21.69 -11.58 -14.79
CA SER A 225 -20.88 -12.80 -14.84
C SER A 225 -20.32 -13.14 -13.44
N LYS A 226 -20.15 -14.44 -13.17
CA LYS A 226 -19.77 -14.97 -11.85
C LYS A 226 -18.35 -15.55 -11.80
N ASP A 227 -17.70 -15.64 -12.95
CA ASP A 227 -16.52 -16.46 -13.19
C ASP A 227 -15.35 -15.66 -13.79
N GLN A 228 -15.31 -14.34 -13.56
CA GLN A 228 -14.17 -13.53 -13.94
C GLN A 228 -12.94 -13.95 -13.14
N LYS A 229 -11.80 -14.04 -13.80
CA LYS A 229 -10.55 -14.46 -13.18
C LYS A 229 -9.53 -13.33 -13.17
N PHE A 230 -8.86 -13.19 -12.04
CA PHE A 230 -7.66 -12.37 -11.93
C PHE A 230 -6.55 -13.14 -11.21
N GLN A 231 -5.32 -12.67 -11.37
CA GLN A 231 -4.14 -13.29 -10.81
C GLN A 231 -3.22 -12.23 -10.25
N ILE A 232 -2.76 -12.42 -9.01
CA ILE A 232 -1.72 -11.60 -8.43
C ILE A 232 -0.40 -12.15 -8.94
N CYS A 233 0.42 -11.29 -9.51
CA CYS A 233 1.69 -11.63 -10.11
C CYS A 233 2.78 -10.68 -9.63
N THR A 234 4.02 -11.10 -9.83
CA THR A 234 5.18 -10.23 -9.68
C THR A 234 6.12 -10.34 -10.86
N THR A 235 6.90 -9.29 -11.04
CA THR A 235 8.11 -9.31 -11.85
C THR A 235 9.24 -8.70 -11.05
N THR A 236 10.46 -9.21 -11.20
CA THR A 236 11.66 -8.61 -10.60
C THR A 236 11.74 -7.13 -10.96
N ALA A 237 12.09 -6.29 -9.97
CA ALA A 237 12.17 -4.83 -10.12
C ALA A 237 13.37 -4.36 -10.96
N GLY A 238 13.53 -4.91 -12.17
CA GLY A 238 14.60 -4.62 -13.13
C GLY A 238 14.40 -3.35 -13.94
N HIS A 239 13.38 -2.53 -13.62
CA HIS A 239 13.07 -1.29 -14.33
C HIS A 239 14.20 -0.25 -14.23
N ILE A 240 15.05 -0.35 -13.20
CA ILE A 240 16.22 0.51 -12.99
C ILE A 240 17.44 -0.02 -13.78
N SER A 241 17.65 -1.35 -13.81
CA SER A 241 18.72 -1.98 -14.61
C SER A 241 18.53 -3.51 -14.66
N LYS A 242 18.85 -4.12 -15.81
CA LYS A 242 18.93 -5.58 -15.94
C LYS A 242 19.93 -6.21 -14.96
N ARG A 243 20.97 -5.47 -14.55
CA ARG A 243 21.98 -5.94 -13.58
C ARG A 243 21.47 -6.02 -12.14
N LEU A 244 20.40 -5.30 -11.81
CA LEU A 244 19.79 -5.26 -10.48
C LEU A 244 18.61 -6.23 -10.34
N LYS A 245 18.38 -7.05 -11.38
CA LYS A 245 17.35 -8.08 -11.37
C LYS A 245 17.59 -9.07 -10.22
N GLY A 246 16.55 -9.33 -9.42
CA GLY A 246 16.64 -10.18 -8.22
C GLY A 246 17.45 -9.58 -7.06
N HIS A 247 17.81 -8.29 -7.11
CA HIS A 247 18.52 -7.59 -6.03
C HIS A 247 17.64 -6.60 -5.26
N LEU A 248 16.63 -6.02 -5.92
CA LEU A 248 15.76 -4.98 -5.36
C LEU A 248 14.36 -5.48 -4.96
N GLY A 249 14.13 -6.79 -5.05
CA GLY A 249 12.83 -7.41 -4.82
C GLY A 249 11.94 -7.38 -6.06
N HIS A 250 10.64 -7.45 -5.80
CA HIS A 250 9.60 -7.72 -6.80
C HIS A 250 8.62 -6.56 -6.93
N HIS A 251 8.27 -6.23 -8.16
CA HIS A 251 7.14 -5.36 -8.49
C HIS A 251 5.87 -6.21 -8.61
N ALA A 252 4.86 -5.90 -7.80
CA ALA A 252 3.58 -6.62 -7.77
C ALA A 252 2.51 -5.96 -8.64
N PHE A 253 1.66 -6.78 -9.26
CA PHE A 253 0.55 -6.35 -10.11
C PHE A 253 -0.58 -7.39 -10.13
N ILE A 254 -1.80 -6.98 -10.47
CA ILE A 254 -2.92 -7.88 -10.74
C ILE A 254 -3.16 -7.97 -12.25
N ARG A 255 -3.01 -9.17 -12.79
CA ARG A 255 -3.38 -9.51 -14.17
C ARG A 255 -4.83 -9.98 -14.21
N TYR A 256 -5.57 -9.54 -15.22
CA TYR A 256 -6.95 -9.97 -15.45
C TYR A 256 -7.26 -9.96 -16.95
N SER A 257 -8.39 -10.55 -17.33
CA SER A 257 -8.90 -10.50 -18.69
C SER A 257 -10.41 -10.31 -18.67
N ILE A 258 -10.94 -9.48 -19.55
CA ILE A 258 -12.37 -9.32 -19.78
C ILE A 258 -12.63 -9.73 -21.22
N ASN A 259 -13.59 -10.62 -21.46
CA ASN A 259 -13.96 -11.09 -22.80
C ASN A 259 -12.75 -11.64 -23.61
N GLY A 260 -11.87 -12.40 -22.94
CA GLY A 260 -10.66 -12.98 -23.55
C GLY A 260 -9.53 -11.99 -23.86
N VAL A 261 -9.74 -10.68 -23.67
CA VAL A 261 -8.72 -9.65 -23.88
C VAL A 261 -7.99 -9.38 -22.57
N THR A 262 -6.65 -9.46 -22.59
CA THR A 262 -5.77 -9.04 -21.48
C THR A 262 -5.20 -7.66 -21.82
N HIS A 263 -5.40 -6.66 -20.96
CA HIS A 263 -4.89 -5.30 -21.18
C HIS A 263 -3.82 -4.88 -20.14
N ILE A 264 -3.82 -3.61 -19.74
CA ILE A 264 -2.97 -3.04 -18.67
C ILE A 264 -3.37 -3.68 -17.33
N PRO A 265 -2.41 -4.20 -16.54
CA PRO A 265 -2.72 -4.77 -15.24
C PRO A 265 -2.95 -3.66 -14.20
N ILE A 266 -3.60 -3.99 -13.09
CA ILE A 266 -3.73 -3.09 -11.94
C ILE A 266 -2.39 -3.09 -11.18
N GLU A 267 -1.73 -1.95 -11.02
CA GLU A 267 -0.45 -1.85 -10.33
C GLU A 267 -0.07 -0.42 -9.95
N PHE A 268 0.91 -0.30 -9.05
CA PHE A 268 1.46 1.01 -8.67
C PHE A 268 2.26 1.64 -9.82
N GLY A 269 1.83 2.84 -10.25
CA GLY A 269 2.49 3.65 -11.26
C GLY A 269 2.08 3.33 -12.70
N GLU A 270 2.59 4.12 -13.65
CA GLU A 270 2.19 4.00 -15.06
C GLU A 270 2.72 2.74 -15.74
N ARG A 271 1.82 1.95 -16.33
CA ARG A 271 2.19 0.92 -17.31
C ARG A 271 1.34 0.91 -18.56
N LYS A 272 2.00 0.53 -19.65
CA LYS A 272 1.43 0.47 -21.00
C LYS A 272 1.09 -0.97 -21.43
N LYS A 273 1.56 -1.99 -20.72
CA LYS A 273 1.37 -3.40 -21.09
C LYS A 273 1.61 -4.36 -19.93
N THR A 274 0.80 -5.43 -19.85
CA THR A 274 1.04 -6.58 -18.96
C THR A 274 2.36 -7.30 -19.30
N PRO A 275 3.22 -7.61 -18.33
CA PRO A 275 4.43 -8.41 -18.55
C PRO A 275 4.11 -9.80 -19.11
N SER A 276 4.92 -10.26 -20.06
CA SER A 276 4.79 -11.62 -20.62
C SER A 276 5.33 -12.72 -19.70
N PHE A 277 6.19 -12.35 -18.76
CA PHE A 277 6.81 -13.25 -17.79
C PHE A 277 6.50 -12.77 -16.36
N VAL A 278 6.26 -13.73 -15.47
CA VAL A 278 6.00 -13.50 -14.04
C VAL A 278 6.95 -14.34 -13.21
N ASP A 279 7.52 -13.75 -12.16
CA ASP A 279 8.48 -14.41 -11.28
C ASP A 279 7.75 -15.18 -10.15
N GLN A 280 6.77 -14.55 -9.50
CA GLN A 280 5.84 -15.20 -8.57
C GLN A 280 4.41 -14.96 -9.03
N TYR A 281 3.52 -15.93 -8.83
CA TYR A 281 2.09 -15.74 -9.05
C TYR A 281 1.26 -16.62 -8.12
N GLU A 282 0.09 -16.12 -7.71
CA GLU A 282 -0.93 -16.94 -7.06
C GLU A 282 -1.75 -17.71 -8.09
N SER A 283 -2.40 -18.80 -7.68
CA SER A 283 -3.44 -19.42 -8.52
C SER A 283 -4.56 -18.40 -8.82
N PRO A 284 -5.15 -18.40 -10.02
CA PRO A 284 -6.17 -17.40 -10.38
C PRO A 284 -7.36 -17.42 -9.41
N ARG A 285 -7.74 -16.24 -8.92
CA ARG A 285 -8.93 -16.04 -8.09
C ARG A 285 -10.14 -15.80 -8.99
N THR A 286 -11.29 -16.31 -8.56
CA THR A 286 -12.56 -16.17 -9.30
C THR A 286 -13.48 -15.20 -8.57
N VAL A 287 -14.03 -14.22 -9.30
CA VAL A 287 -14.93 -13.18 -8.80
C VAL A 287 -16.03 -12.85 -9.81
N SER A 288 -17.06 -12.11 -9.37
CA SER A 288 -18.05 -11.56 -10.30
C SER A 288 -17.47 -10.43 -11.15
N GLY A 289 -18.08 -10.15 -12.29
CA GLY A 289 -17.68 -9.00 -13.10
C GLY A 289 -17.90 -7.66 -12.41
N LYS A 290 -18.96 -7.50 -11.62
CA LYS A 290 -19.12 -6.32 -10.74
C LYS A 290 -17.93 -6.16 -9.78
N LYS A 291 -17.42 -7.26 -9.21
CA LYS A 291 -16.26 -7.19 -8.32
C LYS A 291 -14.98 -6.79 -9.07
N LEU A 292 -14.74 -7.33 -10.26
CA LEU A 292 -13.61 -6.91 -11.09
C LEU A 292 -13.74 -5.45 -11.54
N PHE A 293 -14.96 -5.00 -11.84
CA PHE A 293 -15.25 -3.59 -12.11
C PHE A 293 -14.90 -2.70 -10.91
N ASP A 294 -15.33 -3.06 -9.71
CA ASP A 294 -15.00 -2.33 -8.47
C ASP A 294 -13.49 -2.22 -8.26
N MET A 295 -12.72 -3.27 -8.58
CA MET A 295 -11.26 -3.26 -8.50
C MET A 295 -10.64 -2.26 -9.47
N LEU A 296 -11.20 -2.11 -10.67
CA LEU A 296 -10.73 -1.15 -11.68
C LEU A 296 -11.11 0.29 -11.34
N VAL A 297 -12.29 0.50 -10.74
CA VAL A 297 -12.69 1.80 -10.19
C VAL A 297 -11.71 2.23 -9.11
N LEU A 298 -11.38 1.33 -8.17
CA LEU A 298 -10.43 1.62 -7.11
C LEU A 298 -9.00 1.84 -7.62
N ASP A 299 -8.55 1.07 -8.62
CA ASP A 299 -7.27 1.32 -9.30
C ASP A 299 -7.22 2.73 -9.86
N ARG A 300 -8.26 3.18 -10.58
CA ARG A 300 -8.34 4.54 -11.11
C ARG A 300 -8.26 5.60 -10.00
N ILE A 301 -8.99 5.43 -8.91
CA ILE A 301 -8.91 6.32 -7.74
C ILE A 301 -7.48 6.36 -7.20
N LEU A 302 -6.85 5.19 -7.04
CA LEU A 302 -5.49 5.10 -6.49
C LEU A 302 -4.41 5.64 -7.43
N GLN A 303 -4.61 5.59 -8.74
CA GLN A 303 -3.69 6.22 -9.70
C GLN A 303 -3.64 7.73 -9.52
N GLU A 304 -4.78 8.39 -9.22
CA GLU A 304 -4.82 9.82 -8.91
C GLU A 304 -4.15 10.14 -7.55
N THR A 305 -4.33 9.29 -6.53
CA THR A 305 -3.75 9.52 -5.19
C THR A 305 -2.27 9.14 -5.06
N HIS A 306 -1.75 8.38 -6.03
CA HIS A 306 -0.36 7.93 -6.08
C HIS A 306 0.33 8.35 -7.39
N GLU A 307 -0.10 9.45 -8.00
CA GLU A 307 0.44 9.95 -9.26
C GLU A 307 1.96 10.15 -9.22
N ARG A 308 2.59 9.95 -10.37
CA ARG A 308 4.03 9.82 -10.60
C ARG A 308 4.87 11.10 -10.38
N ASN A 309 4.26 12.20 -9.96
CA ASN A 309 4.93 13.50 -9.81
C ASN A 309 6.05 13.42 -8.76
N ILE A 310 6.98 14.38 -8.72
CA ILE A 310 8.12 14.40 -7.78
C ILE A 310 7.67 14.27 -6.29
N GLY A 311 6.38 14.51 -6.01
CA GLY A 311 5.69 14.18 -4.75
C GLY A 311 5.56 12.68 -4.41
N VAL A 312 5.85 11.74 -5.33
CA VAL A 312 5.94 10.29 -5.05
C VAL A 312 6.97 9.98 -3.96
N LEU A 313 8.05 10.77 -3.86
CA LEU A 313 9.01 10.64 -2.76
C LEU A 313 8.38 10.91 -1.38
N ALA A 314 7.26 11.64 -1.32
CA ALA A 314 6.53 11.89 -0.08
C ALA A 314 5.55 10.76 0.28
N THR A 315 4.96 10.07 -0.70
CA THR A 315 3.94 9.03 -0.45
C THR A 315 4.47 7.60 -0.55
N TYR A 316 5.47 7.33 -1.39
CA TYR A 316 6.06 6.01 -1.55
C TYR A 316 7.01 5.69 -0.38
N GLU A 317 6.61 4.72 0.43
CA GLU A 317 7.40 4.25 1.56
C GLU A 317 7.75 2.78 1.33
N ILE A 318 9.00 2.50 0.95
CA ILE A 318 9.47 1.11 0.74
C ILE A 318 9.10 0.24 1.95
N GLY A 319 8.40 -0.86 1.71
CA GLY A 319 7.91 -1.78 2.75
C GLY A 319 6.52 -1.44 3.28
N SER A 320 6.17 -0.15 3.42
CA SER A 320 4.92 0.30 4.07
C SER A 320 3.85 0.72 3.06
N ASN A 321 4.23 1.52 2.06
CA ASN A 321 3.38 2.01 0.98
C ASN A 321 4.10 1.84 -0.38
N ASP A 322 4.18 0.60 -0.85
CA ASP A 322 4.87 0.20 -2.06
C ASP A 322 3.97 -0.57 -3.04
N CYS A 323 4.52 -1.07 -4.15
CA CYS A 323 3.77 -1.83 -5.15
C CYS A 323 3.05 -3.04 -4.57
N ARG A 324 3.61 -3.71 -3.55
CA ARG A 324 2.96 -4.85 -2.90
C ARG A 324 1.78 -4.36 -2.05
N THR A 325 1.98 -3.31 -1.25
CA THR A 325 0.90 -2.71 -0.46
C THR A 325 -0.23 -2.19 -1.37
N TYR A 326 0.10 -1.63 -2.53
CA TYR A 326 -0.89 -1.17 -3.51
C TYR A 326 -1.85 -2.28 -3.91
N ILE A 327 -1.35 -3.50 -4.12
CA ILE A 327 -2.21 -4.66 -4.39
C ILE A 327 -3.11 -4.98 -3.20
N ASP A 328 -2.61 -4.94 -1.96
CA ASP A 328 -3.47 -5.16 -0.79
C ASP A 328 -4.53 -4.06 -0.64
N LYS A 329 -4.24 -2.82 -1.03
CA LYS A 329 -5.25 -1.74 -1.07
C LYS A 329 -6.38 -2.07 -2.04
N ILE A 330 -6.07 -2.56 -3.24
CA ILE A 330 -7.09 -2.99 -4.21
C ILE A 330 -7.89 -4.17 -3.66
N LEU A 331 -7.21 -5.20 -3.15
CA LEU A 331 -7.86 -6.42 -2.66
C LEU A 331 -8.77 -6.10 -1.47
N ILE A 332 -8.23 -5.52 -0.40
CA ILE A 332 -8.99 -5.23 0.82
C ILE A 332 -10.05 -4.17 0.55
N GLY A 333 -9.71 -3.12 -0.20
CA GLY A 333 -10.64 -2.06 -0.57
C GLY A 333 -11.82 -2.52 -1.39
N THR A 334 -11.76 -3.71 -2.02
CA THR A 334 -12.88 -4.31 -2.75
C THR A 334 -13.48 -5.55 -2.04
N GLY A 335 -13.07 -5.82 -0.81
CA GLY A 335 -13.56 -6.94 0.00
C GLY A 335 -12.95 -8.30 -0.37
N GLN A 336 -11.80 -8.32 -1.05
CA GLN A 336 -11.00 -9.52 -1.29
C GLN A 336 -9.98 -9.73 -0.16
N GLU A 337 -9.60 -10.99 0.05
CA GLU A 337 -8.53 -11.35 0.99
C GLU A 337 -7.16 -10.83 0.51
N PRO A 338 -6.22 -10.51 1.40
CA PRO A 338 -4.88 -10.04 1.01
C PRO A 338 -4.10 -11.13 0.24
N THR A 339 -2.98 -10.77 -0.37
CA THR A 339 -2.13 -11.74 -1.08
C THR A 339 -0.98 -12.31 -0.22
N LYS A 340 -0.59 -13.55 -0.50
CA LYS A 340 0.59 -14.20 0.06
C LYS A 340 1.87 -13.98 -0.74
N ILE A 341 1.80 -13.26 -1.86
CA ILE A 341 2.99 -12.88 -2.62
C ILE A 341 3.95 -12.09 -1.73
N SER A 342 5.21 -12.49 -1.79
CA SER A 342 6.29 -11.93 -1.01
C SER A 342 7.03 -10.82 -1.77
N ARG A 343 7.49 -9.79 -1.04
CA ARG A 343 8.37 -8.73 -1.58
C ARG A 343 9.73 -9.28 -2.01
N PHE A 344 10.20 -10.30 -1.28
CA PHE A 344 11.44 -11.02 -1.51
C PHE A 344 11.18 -12.51 -1.42
N ASN A 345 11.56 -13.23 -2.47
CA ASN A 345 11.35 -14.65 -2.60
C ASN A 345 12.66 -15.42 -2.38
N GLN A 346 12.62 -16.44 -1.52
CA GLN A 346 13.82 -17.18 -1.14
C GLN A 346 14.43 -17.96 -2.31
N ASN A 347 13.61 -18.39 -3.27
CA ASN A 347 14.04 -19.18 -4.39
C ASN A 347 14.40 -18.32 -5.58
N ILE A 348 13.84 -17.13 -5.77
CA ILE A 348 14.11 -16.34 -6.98
C ILE A 348 15.20 -15.29 -6.76
N ASP A 349 15.31 -14.73 -5.55
CA ASP A 349 16.19 -13.59 -5.31
C ASP A 349 17.64 -13.95 -4.97
N SER A 350 18.53 -13.00 -5.29
CA SER A 350 19.97 -13.08 -4.99
C SER A 350 20.23 -13.23 -3.48
N HIS A 351 21.43 -13.71 -3.13
CA HIS A 351 21.84 -13.79 -1.72
C HIS A 351 21.82 -12.41 -1.03
N ILE A 352 22.28 -11.36 -1.73
CA ILE A 352 22.29 -9.99 -1.21
C ILE A 352 20.86 -9.50 -0.96
N ALA A 353 19.94 -9.71 -1.90
CA ALA A 353 18.54 -9.38 -1.70
C ALA A 353 17.95 -10.06 -0.47
N ARG A 354 18.17 -11.38 -0.33
CA ARG A 354 17.57 -12.18 0.74
C ARG A 354 18.15 -11.92 2.13
N LYS A 355 19.46 -11.65 2.21
CA LYS A 355 20.17 -11.58 3.49
C LYS A 355 20.45 -10.15 3.95
N LEU A 356 20.38 -9.16 3.07
CA LEU A 356 20.64 -7.76 3.40
C LEU A 356 19.44 -6.87 3.10
N VAL A 357 19.03 -6.80 1.83
CA VAL A 357 18.02 -5.82 1.39
C VAL A 357 16.64 -6.12 1.97
N GLY A 358 16.18 -7.36 1.87
CA GLY A 358 14.88 -7.80 2.39
C GLY A 358 14.74 -7.62 3.90
N PRO A 359 15.69 -8.10 4.72
CA PRO A 359 15.69 -7.83 6.17
C PRO A 359 15.72 -6.35 6.51
N LEU A 360 16.50 -5.54 5.79
CA LEU A 360 16.57 -4.09 6.02
C LEU A 360 15.23 -3.40 5.70
N ILE A 361 14.59 -3.76 4.59
CA ILE A 361 13.24 -3.28 4.25
C ILE A 361 12.22 -3.74 5.30
N GLY A 362 12.27 -5.01 5.70
CA GLY A 362 11.38 -5.55 6.74
C GLY A 362 11.54 -4.86 8.09
N PHE A 363 12.77 -4.50 8.46
CA PHE A 363 13.06 -3.76 9.69
C PHE A 363 12.47 -2.34 9.65
N PHE A 364 12.66 -1.62 8.54
CA PHE A 364 12.18 -0.25 8.38
C PHE A 364 10.70 -0.14 8.00
N SER A 365 10.07 -1.23 7.59
CA SER A 365 8.65 -1.23 7.25
C SER A 365 7.77 -0.99 8.49
N ARG A 366 6.72 -0.20 8.31
CA ARG A 366 5.64 -0.01 9.30
C ARG A 366 4.64 -1.18 9.27
N THR A 367 4.57 -1.92 8.17
CA THR A 367 3.70 -3.08 7.97
C THR A 367 4.51 -4.35 7.72
N ARG A 368 4.17 -5.49 8.33
CA ARG A 368 4.79 -6.77 7.93
C ARG A 368 4.00 -7.39 6.77
N GLY A 369 4.71 -8.11 5.90
CA GLY A 369 4.09 -8.78 4.74
C GLY A 369 3.09 -9.89 5.12
N ASP A 370 3.20 -10.45 6.31
CA ASP A 370 2.34 -11.51 6.86
C ASP A 370 1.26 -10.98 7.82
N GLU A 371 1.26 -9.68 8.13
CA GLU A 371 0.43 -9.13 9.20
C GLU A 371 -1.06 -9.20 8.90
N LEU A 372 -1.42 -9.15 7.62
CA LEU A 372 -2.79 -9.23 7.16
C LEU A 372 -3.25 -10.67 6.90
N TYR A 373 -2.38 -11.68 7.08
CA TYR A 373 -2.76 -13.09 6.82
C TYR A 373 -3.82 -13.62 7.78
N SER A 374 -3.99 -12.99 8.94
CA SER A 374 -5.09 -13.28 9.86
C SER A 374 -6.48 -12.95 9.28
N LEU A 375 -6.54 -12.22 8.17
CA LEU A 375 -7.76 -11.90 7.45
C LEU A 375 -8.10 -12.92 6.36
N ILE A 376 -7.25 -13.95 6.18
CA ILE A 376 -7.47 -15.01 5.23
C ILE A 376 -8.25 -16.12 5.96
N ASP A 377 -9.48 -16.37 5.53
CA ASP A 377 -10.40 -17.31 6.19
C ASP A 377 -9.90 -18.75 6.06
N ASN A 378 -9.38 -19.11 4.88
CA ASN A 378 -8.74 -20.40 4.63
C ASN A 378 -7.36 -20.21 3.99
N PRO A 379 -6.29 -20.07 4.80
CA PRO A 379 -4.95 -19.79 4.28
C PRO A 379 -4.39 -20.93 3.41
N ASN A 380 -4.92 -22.15 3.51
CA ASN A 380 -4.44 -23.29 2.74
C ASN A 380 -5.24 -23.52 1.44
N ASP A 381 -6.17 -22.64 1.11
CA ASP A 381 -6.90 -22.67 -0.16
C ASP A 381 -5.92 -22.56 -1.35
N GLU A 382 -6.19 -23.32 -2.41
CA GLU A 382 -5.40 -23.39 -3.64
C GLU A 382 -5.18 -22.00 -4.26
N LYS A 383 -6.15 -21.09 -4.11
CA LYS A 383 -6.06 -19.71 -4.60
C LYS A 383 -4.93 -18.89 -3.97
N PHE A 384 -4.39 -19.32 -2.83
CA PHE A 384 -3.26 -18.69 -2.14
C PHE A 384 -1.93 -19.42 -2.32
N VAL A 385 -1.91 -20.52 -3.07
CA VAL A 385 -0.66 -21.19 -3.42
C VAL A 385 0.15 -20.26 -4.31
N VAL A 386 1.35 -19.91 -3.85
CA VAL A 386 2.29 -19.07 -4.61
C VAL A 386 3.19 -19.99 -5.42
N HIS A 387 3.13 -19.86 -6.74
CA HIS A 387 3.99 -20.52 -7.69
C HIS A 387 5.15 -19.61 -8.05
N GLU A 388 6.30 -20.21 -8.34
CA GLU A 388 7.55 -19.52 -8.57
C GLU A 388 8.15 -19.94 -9.91
N GLN A 389 8.59 -18.97 -10.70
CA GLN A 389 9.29 -19.19 -11.96
C GLN A 389 10.60 -18.42 -11.96
N ARG A 390 11.69 -19.12 -12.24
CA ARG A 390 12.99 -18.48 -12.49
C ARG A 390 13.15 -18.21 -13.96
N TRP A 391 13.80 -17.10 -14.27
CA TRP A 391 14.39 -16.91 -15.58
C TRP A 391 15.40 -18.02 -15.84
N THR A 392 15.10 -18.91 -16.77
CA THR A 392 16.11 -19.78 -17.35
C THR A 392 17.01 -18.89 -18.21
N SER A 393 18.30 -18.88 -17.90
CA SER A 393 19.28 -18.16 -18.73
C SER A 393 19.26 -18.76 -20.12
N LYS A 394 18.77 -18.00 -21.10
CA LYS A 394 19.11 -18.19 -22.51
C LYS A 394 20.04 -17.08 -22.93
#